data_AF-A0A524JA40-F1
#
_entry.id   AF-A0A524JA40-F1
#
_cell.length_a   1.000
_cell.length_b   1.000
_cell.length_c   1.000
_cell.angle_alpha   90.00
_cell.angle_beta   90.00
_cell.angle_gamma   90.00
#
_symmetry.space_group_name_H-M   'P 1'
#
loop_
_entity.id
_entity.type
_entity.pdbx_description
1 polymer ?
#
loop_
_entity_poly.entity_id
_entity_poly.type
_entity_poly.pdbx_seq_one_letter_code
_entity_poly.pdbx_strand_id
1 'polypeptide(L)'
;MSLDGALTLCYKFAENKDLRPYANLGPVLSIVRATIGTYYDSSGILQTASSGVARFDHNPATGASLGLLVEEARTNICLQSEDFTTTWVEGGNSLTIVGNESVAPDGNTTADKIIDDSSTGTGNVFAFQNLTFAINTVFTASIYAEKDGLNWAYIKIASLGALVINQSYDLINGVVGTASAGVSGSAIEDVGNGWFRCSLTFTSDAADTAGSFQIFAADGDSDVTVDLDGTSSIFVWGAQLEVGNFPTSYIPTTTIEVTRDKEKIQTTDLSWLNTTVGTMFAEFTAGWIAPEPNDSRRVWTLSDQSADNRITMFENIDLGVFDTQVNITDATVAQGTTVDDTNYGDKQNVKHAYAWATNDLAAVTNGRTAIVDATASIPTGFTEFGVGQSATDIKQLNGHIAEIRYYNERKNNQFLEDLSNGLISEFAPRHGGMLRTHANVRLG
;
A
#
# COMPACT_ATOMS: atom_id res chain seq x y z
N MET A 1 -23.46 -24.79 -25.72
CA MET A 1 -23.45 -23.61 -24.83
C MET A 1 -22.16 -22.88 -25.14
N SER A 2 -22.20 -21.84 -25.98
CA SER A 2 -20.99 -21.12 -26.41
C SER A 2 -20.49 -20.25 -25.25
N LEU A 3 -19.24 -20.48 -24.83
CA LEU A 3 -18.58 -19.81 -23.70
C LEU A 3 -17.94 -18.45 -24.05
N ASP A 4 -18.15 -17.92 -25.25
CA ASP A 4 -17.52 -16.66 -25.68
C ASP A 4 -18.59 -15.55 -25.73
N GLY A 5 -18.79 -14.77 -24.66
CA GLY A 5 -18.21 -13.43 -24.69
C GLY A 5 -16.74 -13.42 -24.35
N ALA A 6 -15.96 -12.95 -25.32
CA ALA A 6 -14.52 -12.93 -25.24
C ALA A 6 -14.07 -11.99 -24.11
N LEU A 7 -13.11 -12.48 -23.31
CA LEU A 7 -12.21 -11.60 -22.57
C LEU A 7 -11.64 -10.58 -23.57
N THR A 8 -11.92 -9.30 -23.39
CA THR A 8 -11.49 -8.24 -24.32
C THR A 8 -10.38 -7.37 -23.76
N LEU A 9 -10.23 -7.33 -22.43
CA LEU A 9 -9.08 -6.70 -21.80
C LEU A 9 -8.51 -7.54 -20.65
N CYS A 10 -7.18 -7.62 -20.57
CA CYS A 10 -6.49 -8.36 -19.51
C CYS A 10 -5.14 -7.71 -19.20
N TYR A 11 -4.93 -7.25 -17.96
CA TYR A 11 -3.64 -6.83 -17.43
C TYR A 11 -3.24 -7.74 -16.30
N LYS A 12 -2.05 -8.34 -16.39
CA LYS A 12 -1.47 -9.20 -15.36
C LYS A 12 -0.22 -8.54 -14.79
N PHE A 13 -0.41 -7.56 -13.92
CA PHE A 13 0.69 -6.74 -13.41
C PHE A 13 1.66 -7.54 -12.55
N ALA A 14 1.15 -8.45 -11.71
CA ALA A 14 2.01 -9.30 -10.86
C ALA A 14 2.82 -10.33 -11.67
N GLU A 15 2.27 -10.84 -12.78
CA GLU A 15 2.95 -11.84 -13.61
C GLU A 15 3.91 -11.19 -14.63
N ASN A 16 3.43 -10.17 -15.36
CA ASN A 16 4.17 -9.61 -16.50
C ASN A 16 5.02 -8.40 -16.16
N LYS A 17 4.69 -7.68 -15.07
CA LYS A 17 5.37 -6.44 -14.66
C LYS A 17 5.48 -5.42 -15.82
N ASP A 18 4.38 -5.25 -16.54
CA ASP A 18 4.25 -4.35 -17.69
C ASP A 18 2.86 -3.68 -17.69
N LEU A 19 2.79 -2.47 -18.22
CA LEU A 19 1.56 -1.73 -18.49
C LEU A 19 0.90 -2.14 -19.82
N ARG A 20 1.59 -2.98 -20.60
CA ARG A 20 0.99 -3.64 -21.77
C ARG A 20 -0.02 -4.71 -21.34
N PRO A 21 -1.13 -4.83 -22.08
CA PRO A 21 -2.10 -5.88 -21.82
C PRO A 21 -1.54 -7.24 -22.19
N TYR A 22 -1.94 -8.23 -21.41
CA TYR A 22 -1.64 -9.62 -21.70
C TYR A 22 -2.35 -10.08 -22.98
N ALA A 23 -1.63 -10.85 -23.80
CA ALA A 23 -2.12 -11.36 -25.09
C ALA A 23 -2.70 -10.28 -26.04
N ASN A 24 -2.27 -9.01 -25.89
CA ASN A 24 -2.80 -7.85 -26.63
C ASN A 24 -4.32 -7.64 -26.45
N LEU A 25 -4.87 -8.08 -25.32
CA LEU A 25 -6.27 -7.84 -24.96
C LEU A 25 -6.36 -6.47 -24.29
N GLY A 26 -6.57 -5.42 -25.09
CA GLY A 26 -6.72 -4.04 -24.64
C GLY A 26 -5.64 -3.11 -25.19
N PRO A 27 -5.66 -1.83 -24.76
CA PRO A 27 -4.63 -0.84 -25.08
C PRO A 27 -3.45 -0.90 -24.11
N VAL A 28 -2.37 -0.20 -24.41
CA VAL A 28 -1.27 0.02 -23.43
C VAL A 28 -1.67 1.15 -22.48
N LEU A 29 -1.50 0.95 -21.18
CA LEU A 29 -1.72 2.00 -20.19
C LEU A 29 -0.57 3.02 -20.21
N SER A 30 -0.91 4.28 -20.02
CA SER A 30 0.04 5.36 -19.74
C SER A 30 0.14 5.59 -18.23
N ILE A 31 1.28 6.12 -17.79
CA ILE A 31 1.52 6.52 -16.41
C ILE A 31 2.03 7.96 -16.37
N VAL A 32 1.54 8.74 -15.42
CA VAL A 32 2.03 10.08 -15.11
C VAL A 32 2.44 10.10 -13.63
N ARG A 33 3.74 10.30 -13.40
CA ARG A 33 4.37 10.67 -12.12
C ARG A 33 5.61 11.50 -12.47
N ALA A 34 5.67 12.77 -12.08
CA ALA A 34 6.74 13.67 -12.55
C ALA A 34 8.05 13.52 -11.73
N THR A 35 8.00 12.77 -10.64
CA THR A 35 9.07 12.57 -9.66
C THR A 35 9.55 11.12 -9.62
N ILE A 36 10.68 10.88 -8.95
CA ILE A 36 11.13 9.52 -8.63
C ILE A 36 10.18 8.86 -7.62
N GLY A 37 10.19 7.53 -7.54
CA GLY A 37 9.51 6.78 -6.47
C GLY A 37 10.21 5.45 -6.23
N THR A 38 10.14 4.91 -5.01
CA THR A 38 10.83 3.66 -4.65
C THR A 38 9.89 2.46 -4.66
N TYR A 39 10.46 1.26 -4.81
CA TYR A 39 9.74 -0.02 -4.77
C TYR A 39 10.76 -1.15 -4.54
N TYR A 40 10.33 -2.29 -4.04
CA TYR A 40 11.18 -3.48 -3.91
C TYR A 40 11.16 -4.32 -5.19
N ASP A 41 12.34 -4.76 -5.60
CA ASP A 41 12.48 -5.72 -6.69
C ASP A 41 12.27 -7.17 -6.21
N SER A 42 12.34 -8.13 -7.15
CA SER A 42 12.14 -9.56 -6.83
C SER A 42 13.22 -10.18 -5.94
N SER A 43 14.31 -9.46 -5.67
CA SER A 43 15.38 -9.87 -4.75
C SER A 43 15.21 -9.23 -3.36
N GLY A 44 14.14 -8.45 -3.15
CA GLY A 44 13.89 -7.73 -1.92
C GLY A 44 14.78 -6.49 -1.72
N ILE A 45 15.41 -5.99 -2.78
CA ILE A 45 16.23 -4.78 -2.72
C ILE A 45 15.38 -3.57 -3.10
N LEU A 46 15.49 -2.50 -2.31
CA LEU A 46 14.80 -1.24 -2.57
C LEU A 46 15.41 -0.54 -3.79
N GLN A 47 14.61 -0.31 -4.82
CA GLN A 47 14.99 0.33 -6.07
C GLN A 47 14.34 1.71 -6.20
N THR A 48 14.95 2.56 -7.02
CA THR A 48 14.37 3.86 -7.43
C THR A 48 13.90 3.80 -8.87
N ALA A 49 12.61 4.05 -9.09
CA ALA A 49 12.03 4.27 -10.41
C ALA A 49 12.12 5.76 -10.79
N SER A 50 12.64 6.04 -11.99
CA SER A 50 12.64 7.38 -12.57
C SER A 50 11.23 7.94 -12.80
N SER A 51 11.15 9.25 -13.07
CA SER A 51 9.93 9.92 -13.51
C SER A 51 9.25 9.18 -14.68
N GLY A 52 7.93 8.99 -14.59
CA GLY A 52 7.13 8.30 -15.61
C GLY A 52 7.36 6.78 -15.72
N VAL A 53 8.06 6.15 -14.78
CA VAL A 53 8.29 4.70 -14.78
C VAL A 53 7.36 4.01 -13.78
N ALA A 54 6.60 3.02 -14.25
CA ALA A 54 5.72 2.20 -13.41
C ALA A 54 6.52 1.39 -12.39
N ARG A 55 5.94 1.22 -11.19
CA ARG A 55 6.53 0.49 -10.08
C ARG A 55 5.80 -0.85 -9.93
N PHE A 56 6.52 -1.94 -10.16
CA PHE A 56 6.01 -3.30 -9.97
C PHE A 56 6.67 -3.90 -8.74
N ASP A 57 5.96 -3.81 -7.63
CA ASP A 57 6.51 -3.99 -6.31
C ASP A 57 6.49 -5.47 -5.88
N HIS A 58 7.32 -5.80 -4.90
CA HIS A 58 7.44 -7.14 -4.35
C HIS A 58 7.39 -7.07 -2.83
N ASN A 59 6.92 -8.15 -2.22
CA ASN A 59 7.12 -8.33 -0.79
C ASN A 59 8.62 -8.53 -0.55
N PRO A 60 9.30 -7.63 0.17
CA PRO A 60 10.76 -7.66 0.29
C PRO A 60 11.31 -8.90 1.01
N ALA A 61 10.58 -9.45 1.98
CA ALA A 61 11.01 -10.64 2.71
C ALA A 61 10.89 -11.94 1.89
N THR A 62 9.92 -12.02 0.96
CA THR A 62 9.60 -13.25 0.21
C THR A 62 9.93 -13.19 -1.28
N GLY A 63 10.15 -12.00 -1.84
CA GLY A 63 10.30 -11.77 -3.28
C GLY A 63 9.02 -11.98 -4.10
N ALA A 64 7.88 -12.23 -3.45
CA ALA A 64 6.60 -12.42 -4.14
C ALA A 64 6.16 -11.12 -4.81
N SER A 65 5.77 -11.18 -6.09
CA SER A 65 5.27 -9.99 -6.79
C SER A 65 3.88 -9.60 -6.29
N LEU A 66 3.72 -8.32 -5.94
CA LEU A 66 2.45 -7.75 -5.48
C LEU A 66 1.67 -7.12 -6.63
N GLY A 67 2.34 -6.79 -7.74
CA GLY A 67 1.76 -6.18 -8.92
C GLY A 67 2.07 -4.69 -9.04
N LEU A 68 1.18 -3.96 -9.72
CA LEU A 68 1.35 -2.54 -9.99
C LEU A 68 1.06 -1.74 -8.72
N LEU A 69 2.05 -1.00 -8.25
CA LEU A 69 1.93 -0.09 -7.10
C LEU A 69 1.35 1.25 -7.54
N VAL A 70 0.30 1.70 -6.85
CA VAL A 70 -0.38 2.98 -7.07
C VAL A 70 -0.53 3.70 -5.74
N GLU A 71 0.09 4.86 -5.59
CA GLU A 71 0.07 5.65 -4.37
C GLU A 71 -0.33 7.10 -4.65
N GLU A 72 -0.91 7.74 -3.64
CA GLU A 72 -1.15 9.17 -3.61
C GLU A 72 0.17 9.95 -3.47
N ALA A 73 0.10 11.28 -3.55
CA ALA A 73 1.27 12.12 -3.35
C ALA A 73 1.62 12.23 -1.86
N ARG A 74 2.91 12.17 -1.54
CA ARG A 74 3.42 12.38 -0.18
C ARG A 74 4.73 13.13 -0.18
N THR A 75 4.99 13.81 0.93
CA THR A 75 6.22 14.54 1.17
C THR A 75 6.88 13.95 2.39
N ASN A 76 8.15 13.57 2.28
CA ASN A 76 8.97 13.31 3.44
C ASN A 76 9.53 14.64 3.95
N ILE A 77 9.14 15.03 5.16
CA ILE A 77 9.59 16.28 5.79
C ILE A 77 10.87 16.11 6.61
N CYS A 78 11.34 14.88 6.82
CA CYS A 78 12.66 14.65 7.37
C CYS A 78 13.72 15.07 6.35
N LEU A 79 14.84 15.60 6.84
CA LEU A 79 16.04 15.89 6.06
C LEU A 79 17.09 14.82 6.33
N GLN A 80 17.96 14.59 5.35
CA GLN A 80 19.06 13.62 5.43
C GLN A 80 18.54 12.27 5.91
N SER A 81 17.55 11.72 5.19
CA SER A 81 16.83 10.51 5.62
C SER A 81 17.71 9.27 5.70
N GLU A 82 18.92 9.31 5.12
CA GLU A 82 19.90 8.22 5.07
C GLU A 82 21.20 8.55 5.80
N ASP A 83 21.36 9.78 6.31
CA ASP A 83 22.58 10.23 6.98
C ASP A 83 22.24 10.98 8.28
N PHE A 84 22.33 10.24 9.37
CA PHE A 84 22.06 10.68 10.72
C PHE A 84 23.28 11.38 11.35
N THR A 85 24.42 11.48 10.66
CA THR A 85 25.64 12.09 11.20
C THR A 85 25.68 13.62 11.08
N THR A 86 24.74 14.23 10.35
CA THR A 86 24.82 15.66 9.97
C THR A 86 23.70 16.53 10.56
N THR A 87 22.46 16.36 10.09
CA THR A 87 21.32 17.23 10.48
C THR A 87 20.54 16.66 11.67
N TRP A 88 20.71 15.37 11.94
CA TRP A 88 20.20 14.74 13.14
C TRP A 88 21.14 15.07 14.30
N VAL A 89 20.53 15.29 15.46
CA VAL A 89 21.22 15.68 16.69
C VAL A 89 21.31 14.46 17.59
N GLU A 90 22.49 14.28 18.17
CA GLU A 90 22.73 13.31 19.23
C GLU A 90 21.93 13.70 20.47
N GLY A 91 21.00 12.84 20.86
CA GLY A 91 20.16 12.98 22.04
C GLY A 91 20.56 11.98 23.14
N GLY A 92 20.51 12.46 24.38
CA GLY A 92 20.98 11.70 25.55
C GLY A 92 22.28 12.28 26.10
N ASN A 93 22.79 11.67 27.17
CA ASN A 93 24.03 12.13 27.81
C ASN A 93 25.29 11.51 27.18
N SER A 94 25.13 10.47 26.35
CA SER A 94 26.18 9.52 26.00
C SER A 94 25.86 8.72 24.73
N LEU A 95 26.10 9.33 23.57
CA LEU A 95 25.78 8.77 22.25
C LEU A 95 26.87 9.13 21.26
N THR A 96 27.05 8.27 20.26
CA THR A 96 27.75 8.56 19.01
C THR A 96 26.92 8.02 17.85
N ILE A 97 26.83 8.78 16.75
CA ILE A 97 26.31 8.28 15.48
C ILE A 97 27.48 7.97 14.55
N VAL A 98 27.57 6.72 14.09
CA VAL A 98 28.62 6.28 13.17
C VAL A 98 27.97 5.98 11.82
N GLY A 99 28.41 6.70 10.78
CA GLY A 99 27.77 6.62 9.48
C GLY A 99 28.25 5.46 8.60
N ASN A 100 27.38 4.91 7.76
CA ASN A 100 27.69 3.88 6.75
C ASN A 100 28.30 2.58 7.31
N GLU A 101 27.70 2.02 8.36
CA GLU A 101 28.21 0.86 9.10
C GLU A 101 27.55 -0.49 8.71
N SER A 102 26.38 -0.48 8.07
CA SER A 102 25.70 -1.70 7.57
C SER A 102 25.15 -1.52 6.15
N VAL A 103 24.83 -2.64 5.50
CA VAL A 103 24.12 -2.65 4.21
C VAL A 103 22.65 -2.34 4.46
N ALA A 104 22.19 -1.21 3.94
CA ALA A 104 20.81 -0.74 4.04
C ALA A 104 19.87 -1.52 3.08
N PRO A 105 18.54 -1.35 3.20
CA PRO A 105 17.55 -2.03 2.35
C PRO A 105 17.68 -1.78 0.84
N ASP A 106 18.37 -0.71 0.43
CA ASP A 106 18.67 -0.41 -0.98
C ASP A 106 19.90 -1.19 -1.52
N GLY A 107 20.54 -2.00 -0.66
CA GLY A 107 21.72 -2.80 -0.99
C GLY A 107 23.05 -2.04 -0.93
N ASN A 108 23.05 -0.76 -0.55
CA ASN A 108 24.26 0.04 -0.37
C ASN A 108 24.71 0.04 1.10
N THR A 109 26.01 0.21 1.35
CA THR A 109 26.52 0.39 2.72
C THR A 109 26.34 1.84 3.16
N THR A 110 25.11 2.17 3.57
CA THR A 110 24.67 3.53 3.94
C THR A 110 23.86 3.57 5.22
N ALA A 111 23.62 2.43 5.88
CA ALA A 111 22.94 2.42 7.16
C ALA A 111 23.86 2.96 8.26
N ASP A 112 23.31 3.83 9.10
CA ASP A 112 24.04 4.43 10.21
C ASP A 112 23.81 3.65 11.50
N LYS A 113 24.79 3.70 12.40
CA LYS A 113 24.71 3.11 13.73
C LYS A 113 24.49 4.19 14.78
N ILE A 114 23.40 4.05 15.55
CA ILE A 114 23.17 4.80 16.79
C ILE A 114 23.73 3.94 17.92
N ILE A 115 24.76 4.40 18.62
CA ILE A 115 25.48 3.63 19.66
C ILE A 115 25.86 4.49 20.86
N ASP A 116 25.86 3.91 22.05
CA ASP A 116 26.36 4.62 23.24
C ASP A 116 27.85 5.03 23.10
N ASP A 117 28.27 6.04 23.86
CA ASP A 117 29.63 6.61 23.79
C ASP A 117 30.70 5.85 24.59
N SER A 118 30.39 4.63 25.08
CA SER A 118 31.25 3.82 25.96
C SER A 118 31.61 4.51 27.29
N SER A 119 30.71 5.33 27.83
CA SER A 119 30.87 5.93 29.16
C SER A 119 30.65 4.90 30.29
N THR A 120 30.07 5.31 31.42
CA THR A 120 29.83 4.37 32.55
C THR A 120 28.45 4.61 33.12
N GLY A 121 27.74 3.53 33.46
CA GLY A 121 26.39 3.60 34.03
C GLY A 121 25.33 3.37 32.95
N THR A 122 24.16 3.98 33.15
CA THR A 122 23.02 3.83 32.24
C THR A 122 22.53 5.18 31.74
N GLY A 123 21.90 5.20 30.56
CA GLY A 123 21.39 6.42 29.95
C GLY A 123 20.47 6.15 28.76
N ASN A 124 20.12 7.20 28.03
CA ASN A 124 19.36 7.06 26.79
C ASN A 124 20.29 7.33 25.59
N VAL A 125 20.08 6.56 24.52
CA VAL A 125 20.90 6.57 23.31
C VAL A 125 19.96 6.76 22.13
N PHE A 126 19.88 8.00 21.60
CA PHE A 126 18.92 8.30 20.53
C PHE A 126 19.34 9.45 19.61
N ALA A 127 19.04 9.35 18.33
CA ALA A 127 19.14 10.47 17.40
C ALA A 127 17.80 11.19 17.31
N PHE A 128 17.80 12.49 17.02
CA PHE A 128 16.56 13.21 16.72
C PHE A 128 16.71 14.33 15.70
N GLN A 129 15.61 14.68 15.04
CA GLN A 129 15.52 15.87 14.21
C GLN A 129 14.35 16.75 14.68
N ASN A 130 14.61 18.06 14.82
CA ASN A 130 13.55 19.03 15.10
C ASN A 130 12.82 19.37 13.81
N LEU A 131 11.49 19.30 13.85
CA LEU A 131 10.62 19.43 12.68
C LEU A 131 9.48 20.41 12.97
N THR A 132 8.95 20.98 11.89
CA THR A 132 7.72 21.78 11.93
C THR A 132 6.53 20.90 11.62
N PHE A 133 5.44 21.06 12.37
CA PHE A 133 4.22 20.29 12.21
C PHE A 133 3.07 21.22 11.85
N ALA A 134 2.23 20.80 10.91
CA ALA A 134 0.90 21.38 10.78
C ALA A 134 0.04 20.95 11.97
N ILE A 135 -0.80 21.84 12.49
CA ILE A 135 -1.73 21.56 13.60
C ILE A 135 -2.91 20.70 13.13
N ASN A 136 -3.56 19.97 14.05
CA ASN A 136 -4.75 19.13 13.76
C ASN A 136 -4.54 18.18 12.57
N THR A 137 -3.34 17.63 12.44
CA THR A 137 -2.91 16.90 11.25
C THR A 137 -2.42 15.52 11.66
N VAL A 138 -2.86 14.49 10.94
CA VAL A 138 -2.36 13.13 11.12
C VAL A 138 -1.01 13.00 10.44
N PHE A 139 -0.03 12.48 11.17
CA PHE A 139 1.30 12.19 10.67
C PHE A 139 1.64 10.72 10.86
N THR A 140 2.47 10.18 9.98
CA THR A 140 3.10 8.88 10.15
C THR A 140 4.62 9.02 10.02
N ALA A 141 5.32 8.64 11.09
CA ALA A 141 6.76 8.48 11.12
C ALA A 141 7.12 7.04 10.74
N SER A 142 8.21 6.83 10.01
CA SER A 142 8.80 5.51 9.79
C SER A 142 10.32 5.55 9.73
N ILE A 143 10.94 4.44 10.10
CA ILE A 143 12.37 4.17 9.94
C ILE A 143 12.56 2.75 9.46
N TYR A 144 13.68 2.49 8.80
CA TYR A 144 14.24 1.15 8.72
C TYR A 144 15.18 0.95 9.90
N ALA A 145 15.06 -0.18 10.59
CA ALA A 145 15.91 -0.55 11.71
C ALA A 145 16.34 -2.02 11.64
N GLU A 146 17.59 -2.27 12.00
CA GLU A 146 18.16 -3.61 12.18
C GLU A 146 18.81 -3.67 13.57
N LYS A 147 18.65 -4.80 14.26
CA LYS A 147 19.20 -5.01 15.60
C LYS A 147 20.73 -5.00 15.59
N ASP A 148 21.36 -4.39 16.59
CA ASP A 148 22.82 -4.45 16.77
C ASP A 148 23.21 -4.26 18.24
N GLY A 149 23.64 -5.30 18.94
CA GLY A 149 23.87 -5.22 20.39
C GLY A 149 22.56 -5.21 21.21
N LEU A 150 21.59 -4.38 20.84
CA LEU A 150 20.23 -4.38 21.39
C LEU A 150 19.20 -4.92 20.39
N ASN A 151 18.07 -5.40 20.92
CA ASN A 151 17.01 -6.04 20.13
C ASN A 151 15.78 -5.15 19.93
N TRP A 152 15.74 -3.97 20.54
CA TRP A 152 14.57 -3.09 20.49
C TRP A 152 14.93 -1.74 19.90
N ALA A 153 14.04 -1.23 19.05
CA ALA A 153 14.01 0.17 18.62
C ALA A 153 12.77 0.84 19.18
N TYR A 154 12.85 2.16 19.35
CA TYR A 154 11.75 2.94 19.89
C TYR A 154 11.63 4.29 19.18
N ILE A 155 10.48 4.53 18.56
CA ILE A 155 10.16 5.80 17.90
C ILE A 155 9.42 6.68 18.89
N LYS A 156 9.84 7.95 18.99
CA LYS A 156 9.18 8.93 19.85
C LYS A 156 9.01 10.27 19.14
N ILE A 157 7.81 10.83 19.24
CA ILE A 157 7.53 12.23 18.94
C ILE A 157 7.44 12.96 20.27
N ALA A 158 8.26 13.99 20.44
CA ALA A 158 8.36 14.75 21.68
C ALA A 158 8.57 16.24 21.41
N SER A 159 8.52 17.05 22.48
CA SER A 159 8.66 18.52 22.40
C SER A 159 7.61 19.19 21.50
N LEU A 160 6.53 18.47 21.17
CA LEU A 160 5.41 18.93 20.38
C LEU A 160 4.33 19.42 21.36
N GLY A 161 4.55 20.57 21.97
CA GLY A 161 3.73 21.04 23.08
C GLY A 161 3.79 20.10 24.29
N ALA A 162 2.63 19.65 24.77
CA ALA A 162 2.54 18.63 25.83
C ALA A 162 2.46 17.20 25.27
N LEU A 163 2.37 17.04 23.95
CA LEU A 163 2.23 15.76 23.29
C LEU A 163 3.56 15.00 23.33
N VAL A 164 3.50 13.77 23.86
CA VAL A 164 4.62 12.82 23.86
C VAL A 164 4.06 11.47 23.44
N ILE A 165 4.38 11.05 22.22
CA ILE A 165 3.86 9.83 21.61
C ILE A 165 5.02 8.89 21.30
N ASN A 166 4.85 7.61 21.55
CA ASN A 166 5.91 6.63 21.36
C ASN A 166 5.42 5.21 21.11
N GLN A 167 6.29 4.43 20.47
CA GLN A 167 6.05 3.04 20.10
C GLN A 167 7.36 2.25 20.15
N SER A 168 7.32 1.11 20.86
CA SER A 168 8.40 0.12 20.90
C SER A 168 8.28 -0.90 19.76
N TYR A 169 9.42 -1.42 19.30
CA TYR A 169 9.50 -2.46 18.27
C TYR A 169 10.54 -3.51 18.64
N ASP A 170 10.12 -4.78 18.62
CA ASP A 170 10.99 -5.93 18.79
C ASP A 170 11.61 -6.31 17.42
N LEU A 171 12.89 -6.00 17.23
CA LEU A 171 13.64 -6.24 16.00
C LEU A 171 14.17 -7.68 15.88
N ILE A 172 13.95 -8.55 16.87
CA ILE A 172 14.30 -9.97 16.75
C ILE A 172 13.08 -10.81 16.37
N ASN A 173 11.91 -10.49 16.92
CA ASN A 173 10.67 -11.23 16.66
C ASN A 173 9.80 -10.58 15.58
N GLY A 174 10.09 -9.33 15.17
CA GLY A 174 9.26 -8.63 14.20
C GLY A 174 7.89 -8.26 14.76
N VAL A 175 7.83 -7.79 16.01
CA VAL A 175 6.57 -7.55 16.74
C VAL A 175 6.48 -6.10 17.20
N VAL A 176 5.30 -5.51 17.04
CA VAL A 176 4.96 -4.20 17.61
C VAL A 176 4.82 -4.35 19.13
N GLY A 177 5.61 -3.60 19.89
CA GLY A 177 5.56 -3.58 21.35
C GLY A 177 4.48 -2.65 21.90
N THR A 178 4.67 -2.19 23.13
CA THR A 178 3.73 -1.28 23.80
C THR A 178 3.73 0.11 23.14
N ALA A 179 2.52 0.63 22.93
CA ALA A 179 2.26 1.98 22.43
C ALA A 179 1.89 2.92 23.59
N SER A 180 2.31 4.19 23.53
CA SER A 180 1.75 5.20 24.43
C SER A 180 0.31 5.57 24.06
N ALA A 181 -0.41 6.17 25.01
CA ALA A 181 -1.67 6.83 24.68
C ALA A 181 -1.48 7.86 23.55
N GLY A 182 -2.40 7.89 22.58
CA GLY A 182 -2.37 8.81 21.44
C GLY A 182 -1.69 8.27 20.18
N VAL A 183 -1.07 7.08 20.22
CA VAL A 183 -0.73 6.35 18.98
C VAL A 183 -2.03 5.89 18.33
N SER A 184 -2.28 6.35 17.10
CA SER A 184 -3.44 5.96 16.29
C SER A 184 -3.11 4.87 15.26
N GLY A 185 -1.84 4.52 15.12
CA GLY A 185 -1.35 3.48 14.23
C GLY A 185 0.07 3.06 14.51
N SER A 186 0.36 1.77 14.36
CA SER A 186 1.73 1.28 14.37
C SER A 186 1.89 -0.01 13.57
N ALA A 187 3.04 -0.16 12.94
CA ALA A 187 3.37 -1.36 12.18
C ALA A 187 4.88 -1.65 12.26
N ILE A 188 5.22 -2.92 12.13
CA ILE A 188 6.56 -3.41 11.86
C ILE A 188 6.46 -4.37 10.68
N GLU A 189 7.22 -4.11 9.62
CA GLU A 189 7.22 -4.93 8.40
C GLU A 189 8.62 -5.48 8.18
N ASP A 190 8.73 -6.81 8.04
CA ASP A 190 9.99 -7.45 7.64
C ASP A 190 10.31 -7.04 6.20
N VAL A 191 11.43 -6.35 6.02
CA VAL A 191 11.93 -5.93 4.70
C VAL A 191 13.12 -6.75 4.21
N GLY A 192 13.31 -7.94 4.79
CA GLY A 192 14.36 -8.86 4.43
C GLY A 192 15.72 -8.49 5.01
N ASN A 193 16.65 -9.44 4.94
CA ASN A 193 18.05 -9.25 5.36
C ASN A 193 18.24 -8.72 6.79
N GLY A 194 17.31 -9.02 7.71
CA GLY A 194 17.40 -8.58 9.12
C GLY A 194 16.83 -7.19 9.40
N TRP A 195 16.35 -6.50 8.37
CA TRP A 195 15.77 -5.17 8.48
C TRP A 195 14.26 -5.22 8.67
N PHE A 196 13.76 -4.30 9.51
CA PHE A 196 12.34 -4.02 9.64
C PHE A 196 12.05 -2.57 9.29
N ARG A 197 10.92 -2.30 8.64
CA ARG A 197 10.34 -0.96 8.56
C ARG A 197 9.34 -0.76 9.69
N CYS A 198 9.69 0.09 10.64
CA CYS A 198 8.88 0.42 11.81
C CYS A 198 8.14 1.74 11.57
N SER A 199 6.84 1.83 11.89
CA SER A 199 6.07 3.07 11.73
C SER A 199 5.15 3.39 12.90
N LEU A 200 4.99 4.68 13.20
CA LEU A 200 4.13 5.24 14.23
C LEU A 200 3.26 6.35 13.63
N THR A 201 1.96 6.27 13.84
CA THR A 201 0.96 7.25 13.40
C THR A 201 0.34 7.96 14.60
N PHE A 202 0.19 9.28 14.50
CA PHE A 202 -0.36 10.13 15.56
C PHE A 202 -1.00 11.38 14.95
N THR A 203 -1.72 12.15 15.77
CA THR A 203 -2.35 13.41 15.35
C THR A 203 -1.80 14.57 16.18
N SER A 204 -1.32 15.62 15.52
CA SER A 204 -0.97 16.89 16.19
C SER A 204 -2.23 17.64 16.65
N ASP A 205 -2.15 18.40 17.74
CA ASP A 205 -3.26 19.23 18.23
C ASP A 205 -3.15 20.70 17.77
N ALA A 206 -4.09 21.56 18.18
CA ALA A 206 -4.25 22.94 17.74
C ALA A 206 -3.07 23.89 18.07
N ALA A 207 -2.15 23.49 18.95
CA ALA A 207 -0.96 24.26 19.34
C ALA A 207 0.38 23.63 18.89
N ASP A 208 0.32 22.45 18.29
CA ASP A 208 1.46 21.59 18.02
C ASP A 208 2.11 21.97 16.68
N THR A 209 3.04 22.92 16.72
CA THR A 209 3.68 23.50 15.50
C THR A 209 5.15 23.18 15.35
N ALA A 210 5.84 22.78 16.42
CA ALA A 210 7.24 22.43 16.40
C ALA A 210 7.48 21.30 17.41
N GLY A 211 8.27 20.31 17.03
CA GLY A 211 8.57 19.15 17.86
C GLY A 211 9.80 18.41 17.35
N SER A 212 10.03 17.23 17.89
CA SER A 212 11.16 16.37 17.53
C SER A 212 10.70 14.96 17.21
N PHE A 213 11.24 14.41 16.14
CA PHE A 213 11.17 12.98 15.83
C PHE A 213 12.47 12.34 16.31
N GLN A 214 12.33 11.42 17.27
CA GLN A 214 13.42 10.79 18.01
C GLN A 214 13.42 9.28 17.76
N ILE A 215 14.62 8.70 17.62
CA ILE A 215 14.85 7.28 17.33
C ILE A 215 15.83 6.74 18.38
N PHE A 216 15.36 5.84 19.23
CA PHE A 216 16.12 5.28 20.35
C PHE A 216 16.57 3.85 20.05
N ALA A 217 17.79 3.54 20.48
CA ALA A 217 18.16 2.17 20.85
C ALA A 217 17.53 1.87 22.23
N ALA A 218 16.96 0.68 22.41
CA ALA A 218 16.20 0.32 23.61
C ALA A 218 16.57 -1.08 24.12
N ASP A 219 16.54 -1.28 25.44
CA ASP A 219 16.89 -2.57 26.08
C ASP A 219 15.69 -3.53 26.09
N GLY A 220 14.47 -3.00 26.06
CA GLY A 220 13.25 -3.78 26.08
C GLY A 220 12.00 -2.99 25.72
N ASP A 221 10.83 -3.63 25.85
CA ASP A 221 9.56 -2.96 25.59
C ASP A 221 9.35 -1.79 26.56
N SER A 222 9.25 -0.58 26.00
CA SER A 222 9.15 0.69 26.74
C SER A 222 10.35 1.00 27.64
N ASP A 223 11.49 0.32 27.46
CA ASP A 223 12.71 0.57 28.21
C ASP A 223 13.81 1.17 27.32
N VAL A 224 13.88 2.51 27.34
CA VAL A 224 14.88 3.29 26.60
C VAL A 224 16.13 3.60 27.43
N THR A 225 16.25 3.02 28.63
CA THR A 225 17.43 3.16 29.48
C THR A 225 18.36 1.97 29.24
N VAL A 226 19.55 2.23 28.71
CA VAL A 226 20.50 1.21 28.28
C VAL A 226 21.81 1.34 29.05
N ASP A 227 22.57 0.26 29.13
CA ASP A 227 23.95 0.30 29.63
C ASP A 227 24.84 1.07 28.65
N LEU A 228 25.69 1.96 29.15
CA LEU A 228 26.59 2.80 28.34
C LEU A 228 27.97 2.14 28.24
N ASP A 229 28.02 0.90 27.76
CA ASP A 229 29.21 0.03 27.80
C ASP A 229 29.95 -0.12 26.45
N GLY A 230 29.52 0.63 25.43
CA GLY A 230 30.02 0.59 24.07
C GLY A 230 29.38 -0.48 23.19
N THR A 231 28.27 -1.09 23.64
CA THR A 231 27.56 -2.14 22.90
C THR A 231 26.07 -1.88 22.72
N SER A 232 25.52 -0.84 23.33
CA SER A 232 24.11 -0.51 23.24
C SER A 232 23.81 0.25 21.96
N SER A 233 23.36 -0.47 20.93
CA SER A 233 23.17 0.10 19.59
C SER A 233 21.97 -0.45 18.81
N ILE A 234 21.71 0.18 17.66
CA ILE A 234 20.90 -0.33 16.55
C ILE A 234 21.45 0.27 15.23
N PHE A 235 21.16 -0.38 14.11
CA PHE A 235 21.30 0.24 12.78
C PHE A 235 20.00 0.91 12.37
N VAL A 236 20.11 2.07 11.70
CA VAL A 236 18.97 2.86 11.23
C VAL A 236 19.20 3.37 9.82
N TRP A 237 18.12 3.50 9.05
CA TRP A 237 18.13 4.06 7.70
C TRP A 237 16.75 4.60 7.30
N GLY A 238 16.71 5.46 6.28
CA GLY A 238 15.49 5.89 5.59
C GLY A 238 14.42 6.51 6.49
N ALA A 239 14.79 7.42 7.39
CA ALA A 239 13.83 8.14 8.23
C ALA A 239 12.86 8.97 7.40
N GLN A 240 11.57 8.80 7.67
CA GLN A 240 10.49 9.43 6.93
C GLN A 240 9.37 9.89 7.85
N LEU A 241 8.92 11.14 7.66
CA LEU A 241 7.73 11.67 8.31
C LEU A 241 6.82 12.27 7.25
N GLU A 242 5.59 11.80 7.19
CA GLU A 242 4.61 12.18 6.16
C GLU A 242 3.29 12.60 6.82
N VAL A 243 2.57 13.53 6.19
CA VAL A 243 1.15 13.76 6.51
C VAL A 243 0.33 12.61 5.95
N GLY A 244 -0.37 11.88 6.82
CA GLY A 244 -1.21 10.75 6.45
C GLY A 244 -1.23 9.64 7.48
N ASN A 245 -2.15 8.70 7.29
CA ASN A 245 -2.42 7.61 8.23
C ASN A 245 -1.55 6.37 8.04
N PHE A 246 -0.55 6.39 7.16
CA PHE A 246 0.33 5.24 6.90
C PHE A 246 1.61 5.73 6.19
N PRO A 247 2.73 5.00 6.30
CA PRO A 247 3.92 5.34 5.52
C PRO A 247 3.71 4.93 4.06
N THR A 248 4.05 5.80 3.11
CA THR A 248 4.13 5.37 1.69
C THR A 248 5.50 4.79 1.38
N SER A 249 5.72 4.37 0.13
CA SER A 249 7.06 4.04 -0.36
C SER A 249 8.08 5.09 0.06
N TYR A 250 9.29 4.65 0.38
CA TYR A 250 10.34 5.53 0.88
C TYR A 250 10.65 6.66 -0.11
N ILE A 251 10.73 7.89 0.41
CA ILE A 251 11.01 9.12 -0.32
C ILE A 251 12.34 9.67 0.22
N PRO A 252 13.44 9.48 -0.52
CA PRO A 252 14.75 9.91 -0.06
C PRO A 252 14.84 11.44 -0.03
N THR A 253 15.40 11.96 1.05
CA THR A 253 15.67 13.39 1.24
C THR A 253 17.13 13.61 1.58
N THR A 254 17.62 14.77 1.16
CA THR A 254 18.95 15.25 1.55
C THR A 254 18.79 16.56 2.30
N THR A 255 19.06 17.70 1.66
CA THR A 255 19.04 19.02 2.30
C THR A 255 17.68 19.71 2.27
N ILE A 256 16.71 19.15 1.56
CA ILE A 256 15.34 19.67 1.44
C ILE A 256 14.32 18.55 1.52
N GLU A 257 13.11 18.90 1.94
CA GLU A 257 11.93 18.04 1.84
C GLU A 257 11.68 17.69 0.37
N VAL A 258 11.23 16.45 0.11
CA VAL A 258 10.96 15.96 -1.24
C VAL A 258 9.55 15.38 -1.30
N THR A 259 8.83 15.73 -2.36
CA THR A 259 7.52 15.16 -2.68
C THR A 259 7.65 14.08 -3.72
N ARG A 260 7.10 12.90 -3.45
CA ARG A 260 6.74 11.91 -4.46
C ARG A 260 5.32 12.21 -4.93
N ASP A 261 5.16 12.42 -6.23
CA ASP A 261 3.84 12.63 -6.83
C ASP A 261 3.03 11.33 -6.81
N LYS A 262 1.71 11.50 -6.84
CA LYS A 262 0.78 10.39 -7.04
C LYS A 262 1.00 9.69 -8.39
N GLU A 263 0.66 8.42 -8.44
CA GLU A 263 0.48 7.71 -9.71
C GLU A 263 -0.86 8.08 -10.36
N LYS A 264 -0.80 8.47 -11.64
CA LYS A 264 -1.96 8.53 -12.52
C LYS A 264 -1.79 7.53 -13.66
N ILE A 265 -2.53 6.42 -13.63
CA ILE A 265 -2.40 5.30 -14.58
C ILE A 265 -3.70 5.13 -15.36
N GLN A 266 -3.64 5.22 -16.69
CA GLN A 266 -4.86 5.29 -17.49
C GLN A 266 -4.68 5.03 -18.99
N THR A 267 -5.80 4.88 -19.67
CA THR A 267 -5.93 4.96 -21.12
C THR A 267 -7.18 5.76 -21.51
N THR A 268 -7.09 6.48 -22.63
CA THR A 268 -8.25 7.10 -23.31
C THR A 268 -8.70 6.31 -24.53
N ASP A 269 -7.96 5.25 -24.90
CA ASP A 269 -8.42 4.28 -25.89
C ASP A 269 -9.41 3.31 -25.23
N LEU A 270 -10.68 3.49 -25.54
CA LEU A 270 -11.79 2.67 -25.06
C LEU A 270 -12.40 1.81 -26.17
N SER A 271 -11.69 1.52 -27.26
CA SER A 271 -12.23 0.72 -28.38
C SER A 271 -12.61 -0.72 -28.00
N TRP A 272 -12.14 -1.18 -26.84
CA TRP A 272 -12.39 -2.50 -26.26
C TRP A 272 -13.68 -2.56 -25.42
N LEU A 273 -14.24 -1.41 -25.05
CA LEU A 273 -15.33 -1.29 -24.10
C LEU A 273 -16.69 -1.44 -24.79
N ASN A 274 -17.56 -2.26 -24.22
CA ASN A 274 -18.99 -2.19 -24.47
C ASN A 274 -19.62 -1.24 -23.45
N THR A 275 -20.29 -0.20 -23.94
CA THR A 275 -20.76 0.92 -23.11
C THR A 275 -22.06 0.65 -22.39
N THR A 276 -22.80 -0.40 -22.74
CA THR A 276 -24.12 -0.70 -22.13
C THR A 276 -24.11 -1.95 -21.27
N VAL A 277 -23.15 -2.85 -21.47
CA VAL A 277 -22.99 -4.08 -20.68
C VAL A 277 -21.52 -4.40 -20.46
N GLY A 278 -21.20 -5.12 -19.39
CA GLY A 278 -19.84 -5.58 -19.17
C GLY A 278 -19.66 -6.38 -17.89
N THR A 279 -18.48 -6.97 -17.76
CA THR A 279 -17.99 -7.62 -16.53
C THR A 279 -16.55 -7.24 -16.32
N MET A 280 -16.21 -6.68 -15.16
CA MET A 280 -14.86 -6.32 -14.75
C MET A 280 -14.45 -7.17 -13.55
N PHE A 281 -13.19 -7.61 -13.54
CA PHE A 281 -12.57 -8.28 -12.41
C PHE A 281 -11.28 -7.57 -12.04
N ALA A 282 -11.00 -7.51 -10.74
CA ALA A 282 -9.72 -7.04 -10.21
C ALA A 282 -9.24 -7.94 -9.06
N GLU A 283 -7.94 -8.20 -9.05
CA GLU A 283 -7.20 -8.72 -7.90
C GLU A 283 -6.28 -7.62 -7.38
N PHE A 284 -6.43 -7.24 -6.11
CA PHE A 284 -5.74 -6.09 -5.53
C PHE A 284 -5.54 -6.26 -4.03
N THR A 285 -4.61 -5.49 -3.48
CA THR A 285 -4.42 -5.31 -2.04
C THR A 285 -4.31 -3.81 -1.79
N ALA A 286 -5.21 -3.25 -0.98
CA ALA A 286 -5.09 -1.85 -0.58
C ALA A 286 -4.13 -1.71 0.61
N GLY A 287 -3.46 -0.55 0.73
CA GLY A 287 -2.47 -0.30 1.78
C GLY A 287 -3.07 -0.13 3.17
N TRP A 288 -2.22 0.13 4.16
CA TRP A 288 -2.65 0.25 5.56
C TRP A 288 -3.55 1.47 5.80
N ILE A 289 -4.57 1.40 6.65
CA ILE A 289 -5.22 2.60 7.23
C ILE A 289 -5.71 2.38 8.67
N ALA A 290 -5.54 3.44 9.47
CA ALA A 290 -6.11 3.65 10.80
C ALA A 290 -7.66 3.83 10.76
N PRO A 291 -8.40 3.66 11.86
CA PRO A 291 -9.88 3.54 11.86
C PRO A 291 -10.64 4.86 11.66
N GLU A 292 -10.31 5.65 10.63
CA GLU A 292 -11.09 6.83 10.25
C GLU A 292 -12.40 6.39 9.57
N PRO A 293 -13.52 7.09 9.81
CA PRO A 293 -14.75 6.86 9.06
C PRO A 293 -14.57 7.36 7.62
N ASN A 294 -15.22 6.69 6.67
CA ASN A 294 -15.48 7.14 5.29
C ASN A 294 -14.30 7.30 4.30
N ASP A 295 -13.18 6.61 4.47
CA ASP A 295 -12.17 6.58 3.40
C ASP A 295 -12.56 5.60 2.27
N SER A 296 -12.16 5.95 1.04
CA SER A 296 -12.41 5.10 -0.12
C SER A 296 -11.26 5.15 -1.12
N ARG A 297 -10.81 3.97 -1.53
CA ARG A 297 -9.60 3.78 -2.34
C ARG A 297 -9.93 3.11 -3.65
N ARG A 298 -9.56 3.75 -4.75
CA ARG A 298 -10.08 3.39 -6.07
C ARG A 298 -9.24 2.29 -6.67
N VAL A 299 -9.87 1.17 -7.04
CA VAL A 299 -9.20 0.06 -7.71
C VAL A 299 -9.18 0.31 -9.21
N TRP A 300 -10.32 0.70 -9.78
CA TRP A 300 -10.43 1.13 -11.17
C TRP A 300 -11.65 2.03 -11.38
N THR A 301 -11.61 2.85 -12.43
CA THR A 301 -12.68 3.76 -12.78
C THR A 301 -12.84 3.86 -14.29
N LEU A 302 -14.04 3.60 -14.80
CA LEU A 302 -14.49 4.05 -16.12
C LEU A 302 -15.24 5.36 -15.94
N SER A 303 -14.83 6.43 -16.62
CA SER A 303 -15.49 7.74 -16.47
C SER A 303 -15.35 8.61 -17.71
N ASP A 304 -16.04 9.74 -17.70
CA ASP A 304 -15.84 10.86 -18.61
C ASP A 304 -14.82 11.90 -18.07
N GLN A 305 -13.93 11.50 -17.16
CA GLN A 305 -13.05 12.37 -16.36
C GLN A 305 -13.80 13.32 -15.42
N SER A 306 -15.04 13.01 -15.08
CA SER A 306 -15.82 13.69 -14.06
C SER A 306 -16.37 12.72 -13.01
N ALA A 307 -16.85 13.27 -11.91
CA ALA A 307 -17.60 12.49 -10.92
C ALA A 307 -19.04 12.15 -11.41
N ASP A 308 -19.50 12.72 -12.52
CA ASP A 308 -20.91 12.74 -12.87
C ASP A 308 -21.33 11.51 -13.68
N ASN A 309 -20.44 11.00 -14.54
CA ASN A 309 -20.67 9.80 -15.35
C ASN A 309 -19.52 8.81 -15.12
N ARG A 310 -19.74 7.81 -14.26
CA ARG A 310 -18.72 6.80 -13.94
C ARG A 310 -19.29 5.44 -13.55
N ILE A 311 -18.49 4.42 -13.79
CA ILE A 311 -18.55 3.12 -13.09
C ILE A 311 -17.21 2.99 -12.36
N THR A 312 -17.24 2.89 -11.03
CA THR A 312 -16.01 2.88 -10.23
C THR A 312 -16.07 1.81 -9.16
N MET A 313 -15.00 1.05 -9.04
CA MET A 313 -14.77 0.11 -7.96
C MET A 313 -13.81 0.71 -6.95
N PHE A 314 -14.13 0.54 -5.67
CA PHE A 314 -13.29 0.95 -4.58
C PHE A 314 -13.39 0.00 -3.39
N GLU A 315 -12.33 -0.03 -2.59
CA GLU A 315 -12.42 -0.44 -1.20
C GLU A 315 -13.02 0.72 -0.40
N ASN A 316 -14.03 0.42 0.40
CA ASN A 316 -14.58 1.34 1.40
C ASN A 316 -14.08 0.92 2.77
N ILE A 317 -13.75 1.92 3.59
CA ILE A 317 -13.31 1.72 4.96
C ILE A 317 -14.19 2.56 5.85
N ASP A 318 -14.90 1.89 6.76
CA ASP A 318 -15.69 2.56 7.79
C ASP A 318 -15.43 1.91 9.15
N LEU A 319 -14.71 2.63 10.02
CA LEU A 319 -14.41 2.21 11.39
C LEU A 319 -13.77 0.80 11.49
N GLY A 320 -12.86 0.47 10.55
CA GLY A 320 -12.16 -0.82 10.50
C GLY A 320 -12.93 -1.96 9.82
N VAL A 321 -14.06 -1.66 9.18
CA VAL A 321 -14.73 -2.55 8.22
C VAL A 321 -14.16 -2.30 6.84
N PHE A 322 -13.60 -3.34 6.23
CA PHE A 322 -13.05 -3.32 4.87
C PHE A 322 -14.00 -4.06 3.94
N ASP A 323 -14.64 -3.32 3.04
CA ASP A 323 -15.60 -3.86 2.10
C ASP A 323 -15.27 -3.41 0.66
N THR A 324 -15.84 -4.08 -0.33
CA THR A 324 -15.73 -3.66 -1.73
C THR A 324 -17.05 -3.11 -2.21
N GLN A 325 -17.01 -1.98 -2.89
CA GLN A 325 -18.18 -1.36 -3.50
C GLN A 325 -17.93 -1.04 -4.96
N VAL A 326 -19.00 -1.16 -5.74
CA VAL A 326 -19.04 -0.61 -7.09
C VAL A 326 -20.20 0.36 -7.19
N ASN A 327 -19.88 1.59 -7.59
CA ASN A 327 -20.84 2.67 -7.79
C ASN A 327 -21.01 2.97 -9.26
N ILE A 328 -22.27 3.03 -9.71
CA ILE A 328 -22.67 3.60 -10.99
C ILE A 328 -23.28 4.98 -10.75
N THR A 329 -22.74 6.00 -11.40
CA THR A 329 -23.26 7.38 -11.36
C THR A 329 -23.52 7.85 -12.78
N ASP A 330 -24.74 8.30 -13.06
CA ASP A 330 -25.19 8.81 -14.36
C ASP A 330 -25.79 10.21 -14.17
N ALA A 331 -25.21 11.20 -14.85
CA ALA A 331 -25.59 12.60 -14.74
C ALA A 331 -25.75 13.09 -13.28
N THR A 332 -24.76 12.83 -12.43
CA THR A 332 -24.70 13.16 -10.98
C THR A 332 -25.59 12.30 -10.06
N VAL A 333 -26.45 11.45 -10.61
CA VAL A 333 -27.36 10.61 -9.84
C VAL A 333 -26.72 9.25 -9.59
N ALA A 334 -26.68 8.80 -8.34
CA ALA A 334 -26.31 7.42 -8.00
C ALA A 334 -27.38 6.48 -8.54
N GLN A 335 -26.99 5.61 -9.47
CA GLN A 335 -27.90 4.71 -10.17
C GLN A 335 -27.96 3.32 -9.56
N GLY A 336 -26.87 2.88 -8.94
CA GLY A 336 -26.77 1.59 -8.28
C GLY A 336 -25.48 1.52 -7.49
N THR A 337 -25.57 0.93 -6.31
CA THR A 337 -24.42 0.61 -5.46
C THR A 337 -24.53 -0.84 -5.07
N THR A 338 -23.55 -1.64 -5.48
CA THR A 338 -23.44 -3.02 -4.99
C THR A 338 -22.32 -3.06 -3.96
N VAL A 339 -22.69 -3.42 -2.73
CA VAL A 339 -21.78 -3.52 -1.57
C VAL A 339 -21.65 -4.99 -1.20
N ASP A 340 -20.43 -5.52 -1.12
CA ASP A 340 -20.15 -6.75 -0.40
C ASP A 340 -19.63 -6.38 0.99
N ASP A 341 -20.57 -6.11 1.92
CA ASP A 341 -20.37 -5.59 3.30
C ASP A 341 -19.70 -6.59 4.24
N THR A 342 -18.99 -7.58 3.69
CA THR A 342 -18.25 -8.51 4.53
C THR A 342 -16.87 -7.95 4.79
N ASN A 343 -16.61 -7.60 6.04
CA ASN A 343 -15.27 -7.21 6.48
C ASN A 343 -14.25 -8.31 6.15
N TYR A 344 -13.42 -8.11 5.12
CA TYR A 344 -12.33 -9.03 4.81
C TYR A 344 -11.08 -8.75 5.64
N GLY A 345 -11.02 -7.63 6.35
CA GLY A 345 -9.89 -7.24 7.18
C GLY A 345 -8.81 -6.48 6.40
N ASP A 346 -7.86 -5.94 7.16
CA ASP A 346 -6.81 -5.07 6.65
C ASP A 346 -5.76 -5.83 5.82
N LYS A 347 -5.20 -5.16 4.80
CA LYS A 347 -4.15 -5.65 3.89
C LYS A 347 -4.41 -7.04 3.30
N GLN A 348 -5.67 -7.40 3.08
CA GLN A 348 -5.97 -8.67 2.42
C GLN A 348 -5.84 -8.55 0.90
N ASN A 349 -5.43 -9.64 0.28
CA ASN A 349 -5.58 -9.79 -1.16
C ASN A 349 -7.04 -10.08 -1.49
N VAL A 350 -7.65 -9.22 -2.31
CA VAL A 350 -9.07 -9.21 -2.63
C VAL A 350 -9.26 -9.49 -4.11
N LYS A 351 -10.14 -10.44 -4.42
CA LYS A 351 -10.58 -10.78 -5.78
C LYS A 351 -12.04 -10.40 -5.94
N HIS A 352 -12.33 -9.39 -6.75
CA HIS A 352 -13.69 -8.89 -6.94
C HIS A 352 -14.09 -8.97 -8.41
N ALA A 353 -15.31 -9.43 -8.66
CA ALA A 353 -15.93 -9.46 -9.96
C ALA A 353 -17.24 -8.66 -9.95
N TYR A 354 -17.42 -7.77 -10.91
CA TYR A 354 -18.60 -6.93 -11.06
C TYR A 354 -19.13 -7.00 -12.48
N ALA A 355 -20.43 -7.22 -12.64
CA ALA A 355 -21.09 -7.19 -13.93
C ALA A 355 -22.24 -6.18 -13.94
N TRP A 356 -22.45 -5.57 -15.10
CA TRP A 356 -23.50 -4.59 -15.30
C TRP A 356 -24.22 -4.77 -16.63
N ALA A 357 -25.51 -4.49 -16.58
CA ALA A 357 -26.41 -4.15 -17.67
C ALA A 357 -27.52 -3.25 -17.08
N THR A 358 -28.30 -2.56 -17.93
CA THR A 358 -29.46 -1.81 -17.44
C THR A 358 -30.36 -2.70 -16.58
N ASN A 359 -30.59 -2.31 -15.33
CA ASN A 359 -31.39 -3.06 -14.35
C ASN A 359 -30.91 -4.49 -14.05
N ASP A 360 -29.64 -4.81 -14.30
CA ASP A 360 -29.04 -6.10 -13.94
C ASP A 360 -27.56 -5.90 -13.57
N LEU A 361 -27.33 -5.62 -12.30
CA LEU A 361 -26.01 -5.53 -11.70
C LEU A 361 -25.74 -6.75 -10.81
N ALA A 362 -24.49 -7.19 -10.76
CA ALA A 362 -24.04 -8.11 -9.72
C ALA A 362 -22.59 -7.89 -9.33
N ALA A 363 -22.30 -8.10 -8.05
CA ALA A 363 -20.94 -8.10 -7.50
C ALA A 363 -20.67 -9.40 -6.74
N VAL A 364 -19.41 -9.84 -6.77
CA VAL A 364 -18.92 -10.96 -5.97
C VAL A 364 -17.51 -10.65 -5.48
N THR A 365 -17.27 -10.78 -4.18
CA THR A 365 -15.92 -10.77 -3.61
C THR A 365 -15.52 -12.15 -3.12
N ASN A 366 -14.29 -12.58 -3.44
CA ASN A 366 -13.65 -13.79 -2.96
C ASN A 366 -14.53 -15.06 -3.07
N GLY A 367 -15.23 -15.21 -4.20
CA GLY A 367 -16.01 -16.41 -4.49
C GLY A 367 -17.31 -16.58 -3.69
N ARG A 368 -17.78 -15.53 -3.01
CA ARG A 368 -19.04 -15.55 -2.26
C ARG A 368 -20.26 -15.58 -3.18
N THR A 369 -21.45 -15.69 -2.61
CA THR A 369 -22.71 -15.57 -3.35
C THR A 369 -22.84 -14.18 -3.97
N ALA A 370 -23.29 -14.12 -5.22
CA ALA A 370 -23.54 -12.86 -5.89
C ALA A 370 -24.59 -11.98 -5.18
N ILE A 371 -24.21 -10.72 -4.99
CA ILE A 371 -25.10 -9.64 -4.56
C ILE A 371 -25.60 -8.95 -5.82
N VAL A 372 -26.92 -8.78 -5.94
CA VAL A 372 -27.57 -8.27 -7.16
C VAL A 372 -28.33 -6.98 -6.90
N ASP A 373 -28.31 -6.09 -7.89
CA ASP A 373 -29.17 -4.90 -7.93
C ASP A 373 -29.93 -4.89 -9.27
N ALA A 374 -31.25 -4.77 -9.20
CA ALA A 374 -32.14 -4.84 -10.35
C ALA A 374 -32.57 -3.45 -10.86
N THR A 375 -31.96 -2.38 -10.36
CA THR A 375 -32.29 -1.00 -10.73
C THR A 375 -31.02 -0.23 -11.01
N ALA A 376 -30.75 0.08 -12.28
CA ALA A 376 -29.64 0.95 -12.67
C ALA A 376 -29.78 1.44 -14.12
N SER A 377 -29.53 2.73 -14.37
CA SER A 377 -29.11 3.20 -15.70
C SER A 377 -27.59 3.08 -15.85
N ILE A 378 -27.14 2.81 -17.07
CA ILE A 378 -25.71 2.75 -17.39
C ILE A 378 -25.30 4.08 -18.03
N PRO A 379 -24.31 4.79 -17.48
CA PRO A 379 -23.85 6.06 -18.02
C PRO A 379 -23.31 5.88 -19.44
N THR A 380 -23.37 6.95 -20.22
CA THR A 380 -22.77 6.99 -21.57
C THR A 380 -21.64 8.00 -21.61
N GLY A 381 -20.82 7.95 -22.68
CA GLY A 381 -19.80 8.97 -22.90
C GLY A 381 -18.51 8.82 -22.10
N PHE A 382 -18.17 7.60 -21.65
CA PHE A 382 -16.85 7.34 -21.06
C PHE A 382 -15.72 7.78 -22.00
N THR A 383 -14.71 8.43 -21.44
CA THR A 383 -13.51 8.91 -22.16
C THR A 383 -12.21 8.40 -21.56
N GLU A 384 -12.25 7.80 -20.37
CA GLU A 384 -11.08 7.31 -19.66
C GLU A 384 -11.36 6.00 -18.91
N PHE A 385 -10.37 5.11 -18.94
CA PHE A 385 -10.23 4.02 -17.98
C PHE A 385 -9.00 4.30 -17.11
N GLY A 386 -9.24 4.57 -15.83
CA GLY A 386 -8.23 4.77 -14.80
C GLY A 386 -8.01 3.51 -13.96
N VAL A 387 -6.75 3.22 -13.65
CA VAL A 387 -6.31 2.10 -12.82
C VAL A 387 -5.74 2.66 -11.53
N GLY A 388 -6.32 2.24 -10.40
CA GLY A 388 -5.89 2.68 -9.07
C GLY A 388 -6.26 4.13 -8.72
N GLN A 389 -7.20 4.77 -9.43
CA GLN A 389 -7.51 6.19 -9.28
C GLN A 389 -9.01 6.53 -9.44
N SER A 390 -9.45 7.64 -8.85
CA SER A 390 -10.79 8.21 -9.08
C SER A 390 -10.88 8.96 -10.40
N ALA A 391 -12.11 9.18 -10.89
CA ALA A 391 -12.36 9.92 -12.13
C ALA A 391 -11.80 11.35 -12.15
N THR A 392 -11.66 11.97 -10.97
CA THR A 392 -11.10 13.33 -10.81
C THR A 392 -9.67 13.30 -10.26
N ASP A 393 -9.06 12.11 -10.17
CA ASP A 393 -7.66 11.92 -9.77
C ASP A 393 -7.34 12.49 -8.36
N ILE A 394 -8.30 12.44 -7.44
CA ILE A 394 -8.17 12.92 -6.04
C ILE A 394 -8.07 11.79 -5.01
N LYS A 395 -8.26 10.53 -5.43
CA LYS A 395 -8.18 9.34 -4.57
C LYS A 395 -7.41 8.26 -5.33
N GLN A 396 -6.39 7.71 -4.68
CA GLN A 396 -5.59 6.60 -5.19
C GLN A 396 -5.92 5.30 -4.44
N LEU A 397 -5.52 4.15 -4.99
CA LEU A 397 -5.63 2.87 -4.29
C LEU A 397 -4.77 2.85 -3.01
N ASN A 398 -3.59 3.48 -3.07
CA ASN A 398 -2.57 3.39 -2.04
C ASN A 398 -2.17 1.95 -1.75
N GLY A 399 -1.93 1.16 -2.80
CA GLY A 399 -1.67 -0.26 -2.69
C GLY A 399 -1.32 -0.88 -4.04
N HIS A 400 -1.56 -2.18 -4.17
CA HIS A 400 -1.12 -2.97 -5.31
C HIS A 400 -2.29 -3.56 -6.08
N ILE A 401 -2.18 -3.58 -7.40
CA ILE A 401 -3.12 -4.27 -8.29
C ILE A 401 -2.36 -5.39 -8.97
N ALA A 402 -2.76 -6.64 -8.72
CA ALA A 402 -2.14 -7.82 -9.31
C ALA A 402 -2.69 -8.10 -10.71
N GLU A 403 -4.00 -7.95 -10.90
CA GLU A 403 -4.68 -8.29 -12.16
C GLU A 403 -5.95 -7.47 -12.40
N ILE A 404 -6.23 -7.15 -13.66
CA ILE A 404 -7.53 -6.64 -14.13
C ILE A 404 -7.97 -7.42 -15.37
N ARG A 405 -9.24 -7.84 -15.40
CA ARG A 405 -9.86 -8.48 -16.58
C ARG A 405 -11.18 -7.79 -16.92
N TYR A 406 -11.50 -7.69 -18.21
CA TYR A 406 -12.78 -7.21 -18.69
C TYR A 406 -13.36 -8.10 -19.78
N TYR A 407 -14.66 -8.34 -19.68
CA TYR A 407 -15.49 -9.03 -20.67
C TYR A 407 -16.56 -8.06 -21.17
N ASN A 408 -16.74 -8.00 -22.49
CA ASN A 408 -17.70 -7.10 -23.14
C ASN A 408 -19.16 -7.56 -23.07
N GLU A 409 -19.49 -8.36 -22.07
CA GLU A 409 -20.82 -8.88 -21.79
C GLU A 409 -21.08 -8.91 -20.28
N ARG A 410 -22.36 -8.87 -19.90
CA ARG A 410 -22.81 -9.19 -18.56
C ARG A 410 -22.74 -10.71 -18.38
N LYS A 411 -21.67 -11.21 -17.77
CA LYS A 411 -21.51 -12.63 -17.43
C LYS A 411 -22.49 -13.03 -16.34
N ASN A 412 -22.97 -14.27 -16.33
CA ASN A 412 -23.93 -14.72 -15.30
C ASN A 412 -23.30 -14.76 -13.89
N ASN A 413 -24.13 -14.82 -12.84
CA ASN A 413 -23.66 -14.80 -11.45
C ASN A 413 -22.69 -15.94 -11.13
N GLN A 414 -22.97 -17.18 -11.56
CA GLN A 414 -22.06 -18.32 -11.34
C GLN A 414 -20.66 -18.06 -11.91
N PHE A 415 -20.57 -17.41 -13.07
CA PHE A 415 -19.29 -17.03 -13.65
C PHE A 415 -18.53 -16.03 -12.77
N LEU A 416 -19.21 -15.06 -12.15
CA LEU A 416 -18.57 -14.11 -11.22
C LEU A 416 -18.06 -14.80 -9.96
N GLU A 417 -18.84 -15.74 -9.42
CA GLU A 417 -18.47 -16.56 -8.26
C GLU A 417 -17.22 -17.40 -8.59
N ASP A 418 -17.22 -18.10 -9.72
CA ASP A 418 -16.10 -18.91 -10.15
C ASP A 418 -14.86 -18.04 -10.46
N LEU A 419 -15.03 -16.87 -11.07
CA LEU A 419 -13.94 -15.95 -11.41
C LEU A 419 -13.27 -15.37 -10.15
N SER A 420 -14.06 -14.86 -9.22
CA SER A 420 -13.56 -14.30 -7.96
C SER A 420 -13.03 -15.36 -6.98
N ASN A 421 -13.38 -16.63 -7.18
CA ASN A 421 -12.80 -17.77 -6.46
C ASN A 421 -11.55 -18.35 -7.15
N GLY A 422 -11.09 -17.76 -8.25
CA GLY A 422 -9.91 -18.21 -9.00
C GLY A 422 -10.10 -19.51 -9.79
N LEU A 423 -11.34 -19.94 -10.03
CA LEU A 423 -11.65 -21.14 -10.83
C LEU A 423 -11.64 -20.88 -12.34
N ILE A 424 -11.68 -19.61 -12.74
CA ILE A 424 -11.62 -19.20 -14.15
C ILE A 424 -10.26 -18.59 -14.45
N SER A 425 -9.48 -19.26 -15.30
CA SER A 425 -8.29 -18.69 -15.94
C SER A 425 -8.64 -18.04 -17.28
N GLU A 426 -7.79 -17.10 -17.69
CA GLU A 426 -7.91 -16.31 -18.93
C GLU A 426 -7.85 -17.17 -20.20
N PHE A 427 -7.34 -18.41 -20.09
CA PHE A 427 -7.40 -19.42 -21.13
C PHE A 427 -7.81 -20.76 -20.51
N ALA A 428 -9.11 -21.09 -20.58
CA ALA A 428 -9.49 -22.50 -20.52
C ALA A 428 -8.72 -23.24 -21.64
N PRO A 429 -8.04 -24.37 -21.36
CA PRO A 429 -7.34 -25.08 -22.41
C PRO A 429 -8.34 -25.43 -23.51
N ARG A 430 -8.11 -24.89 -24.71
CA ARG A 430 -8.75 -25.39 -25.93
C ARG A 430 -8.20 -26.80 -26.15
N HIS A 431 -8.82 -27.82 -25.56
CA HIS A 431 -8.99 -29.15 -26.15
C HIS A 431 -9.77 -30.05 -25.19
N GLY A 432 -10.80 -30.69 -25.73
CA GLY A 432 -11.77 -31.46 -24.96
C GLY A 432 -11.24 -32.76 -24.38
N GLY A 433 -11.94 -33.22 -23.35
CA GLY A 433 -11.74 -34.53 -22.76
C GLY A 433 -12.02 -34.50 -21.27
N MET A 434 -13.25 -34.82 -20.87
CA MET A 434 -13.54 -35.24 -19.51
C MET A 434 -12.56 -36.36 -19.11
N LEU A 435 -11.73 -36.12 -18.11
CA LEU A 435 -11.15 -37.18 -17.31
C LEU A 435 -11.80 -37.14 -15.93
N ARG A 436 -12.99 -37.78 -15.86
CA ARG A 436 -13.49 -38.32 -14.60
C ARG A 436 -12.51 -39.43 -14.19
N THR A 437 -11.67 -39.16 -13.20
CA THR A 437 -10.86 -40.19 -12.54
C THR A 437 -11.79 -41.15 -11.81
N HIS A 438 -12.11 -42.28 -12.44
CA HIS A 438 -12.65 -43.43 -11.72
C HIS A 438 -11.49 -44.10 -10.98
N ALA A 439 -11.56 -44.07 -9.65
CA ALA A 439 -10.72 -44.91 -8.80
C ALA A 439 -11.10 -46.37 -9.02
N ASN A 440 -10.23 -47.13 -9.70
CA ASN A 440 -10.29 -48.58 -9.70
C ASN A 440 -9.53 -49.10 -8.46
N VAL A 441 -10.28 -49.51 -7.44
CA VAL A 441 -9.80 -50.37 -6.37
C VAL A 441 -9.54 -51.75 -6.99
N ARG A 442 -8.26 -52.15 -7.09
CA ARG A 442 -7.88 -53.57 -7.28
C ARG A 442 -7.60 -54.16 -5.91
N LEU A 443 -8.41 -55.16 -5.54
CA LEU A 443 -8.08 -56.15 -4.54
C LEU A 443 -6.93 -57.01 -5.05
N GLY A 444 -5.92 -57.19 -4.20
CA GLY A 444 -4.85 -58.17 -4.29
C GLY A 444 -4.46 -58.56 -2.87
#